data_AF-A0A6A6KUV8-F1
#
_entry.id   AF-A0A6A6KUV8-F1
#
_cell.length_a   1.000
_cell.length_b   1.000
_cell.length_c   1.000
_cell.angle_alpha   90.00
_cell.angle_beta   90.00
_cell.angle_gamma   90.00
#
_symmetry.space_group_name_H-M   'P 1'
#
loop_
_entity.id
_entity.type
_entity.pdbx_description
1 polymer ?
#
loop_
_entity_poly.entity_id
_entity_poly.type
_entity_poly.pdbx_seq_one_letter_code
_entity_poly.pdbx_strand_id
1 'polypeptide(L)'
;MLLYQNVFLDGIDTAATTVVRAMAELARNTRIMKKAQDEVRNSVEKKGKVTEDDIDQLQYLKLDPEEFFPERFVNNSIDFKGQNFEYLSFGSGRRSCPGTHMGMIMVELALANLL
;
A
#
# COMPACT_ATOMS: atom_id res chain seq x y z
N MET A 1 3.98 1.77 -29.10
CA MET A 1 2.58 1.56 -28.66
C MET A 1 2.44 0.35 -27.73
N LEU A 2 2.98 -0.83 -28.09
CA LEU A 2 2.90 -2.04 -27.24
C LEU A 2 3.57 -1.90 -25.85
N LEU A 3 4.71 -1.20 -25.73
CA LEU A 3 5.39 -1.02 -24.44
C LEU A 3 4.54 -0.28 -23.40
N TYR A 4 3.81 0.76 -23.83
CA TYR A 4 2.94 1.55 -22.96
C TYR A 4 1.74 0.73 -22.48
N GLN A 5 1.15 -0.05 -23.40
CA GLN A 5 0.03 -0.93 -23.07
C GLN A 5 0.44 -2.01 -22.06
N ASN A 6 1.62 -2.61 -22.22
CA ASN A 6 2.11 -3.64 -21.30
C ASN A 6 2.34 -3.09 -19.88
N VAL A 7 3.04 -1.96 -19.74
CA VAL A 7 3.29 -1.36 -18.42
C VAL A 7 1.99 -0.93 -17.75
N PHE A 8 1.04 -0.39 -18.52
CA PHE A 8 -0.24 0.08 -18.00
C PHE A 8 -1.15 -1.08 -17.55
N LEU A 9 -1.24 -2.16 -18.36
CA LEU A 9 -2.01 -3.35 -18.01
C LEU A 9 -1.45 -4.03 -16.76
N ASP A 10 -0.13 -4.28 -16.73
CA ASP A 10 0.53 -4.95 -15.59
C ASP A 10 0.43 -4.12 -14.30
N GLY A 11 0.52 -2.79 -14.41
CA GLY A 11 0.41 -1.88 -13.27
C GLY A 11 -1.01 -1.79 -12.68
N ILE A 12 -2.04 -1.82 -13.53
CA ILE A 12 -3.44 -1.71 -13.08
C ILE A 12 -3.89 -2.97 -12.35
N ASP A 13 -3.65 -4.14 -12.94
CA ASP A 13 -4.14 -5.40 -12.37
C ASP A 13 -3.53 -5.64 -10.98
N THR A 14 -2.24 -5.34 -10.81
CA THR A 14 -1.54 -5.47 -9.52
C THR A 14 -2.03 -4.47 -8.48
N ALA A 15 -2.21 -3.19 -8.85
CA ALA A 15 -2.73 -2.18 -7.92
C ALA A 15 -4.18 -2.48 -7.49
N ALA A 16 -5.05 -2.81 -8.46
CA ALA A 16 -6.46 -3.09 -8.20
C ALA A 16 -6.63 -4.32 -7.28
N THR A 17 -5.92 -5.41 -7.57
CA THR A 17 -5.97 -6.61 -6.73
C THR A 17 -5.43 -6.36 -5.33
N THR A 18 -4.37 -5.55 -5.18
CA THR A 18 -3.81 -5.20 -3.87
C THR A 18 -4.80 -4.41 -3.03
N VAL A 19 -5.44 -3.38 -3.59
CA VAL A 19 -6.45 -2.58 -2.88
C VAL A 19 -7.65 -3.43 -2.49
N VAL A 20 -8.17 -4.26 -3.40
CA VAL A 20 -9.32 -5.14 -3.12
C VAL A 20 -8.99 -6.13 -2.02
N ARG A 21 -7.81 -6.77 -2.07
CA ARG A 21 -7.38 -7.70 -1.01
C ARG A 21 -7.19 -6.99 0.31
N ALA A 22 -6.57 -5.81 0.32
CA ALA A 22 -6.39 -5.01 1.52
C ALA A 22 -7.74 -4.66 2.18
N MET A 23 -8.71 -4.18 1.40
CA MET A 23 -10.07 -3.89 1.89
C MET A 23 -10.78 -5.15 2.39
N ALA A 24 -10.62 -6.28 1.71
CA ALA A 24 -11.18 -7.56 2.15
C ALA A 24 -10.58 -8.02 3.49
N GLU A 25 -9.27 -7.91 3.66
CA GLU A 25 -8.59 -8.27 4.91
C GLU A 25 -8.94 -7.32 6.06
N LEU A 26 -9.01 -6.01 5.78
CA LEU A 26 -9.51 -5.03 6.75
C LEU A 26 -10.95 -5.33 7.17
N ALA A 27 -11.82 -5.71 6.22
CA ALA A 27 -13.21 -6.05 6.51
C ALA A 27 -13.35 -7.33 7.36
N ARG A 28 -12.39 -8.25 7.29
CA ARG A 28 -12.36 -9.46 8.15
C ARG A 28 -12.06 -9.13 9.61
N ASN A 29 -11.37 -8.02 9.91
CA ASN A 29 -11.00 -7.65 11.27
C ASN A 29 -11.41 -6.20 11.62
N THR A 30 -12.58 -6.07 12.26
CA THR A 30 -13.18 -4.76 12.61
C THR A 30 -12.32 -3.93 13.58
N ARG A 31 -11.45 -4.57 14.39
CA ARG A 31 -10.55 -3.84 15.31
C ARG A 31 -9.48 -3.09 14.53
N ILE A 32 -8.96 -3.74 13.50
CA ILE A 32 -7.89 -3.17 12.71
C ILE A 32 -8.43 -2.13 11.73
N MET A 33 -9.61 -2.38 11.15
CA MET A 33 -10.34 -1.38 10.36
C MET A 33 -10.51 -0.06 11.12
N LYS A 34 -10.99 -0.11 12.38
CA LYS A 34 -11.18 1.10 13.18
C LYS A 34 -9.89 1.89 13.39
N LYS A 35 -8.78 1.22 13.71
CA LYS A 35 -7.47 1.88 13.86
C LYS A 35 -7.02 2.57 12.57
N ALA A 36 -7.16 1.88 11.43
CA ALA A 36 -6.79 2.44 10.13
C ALA A 36 -7.65 3.67 9.78
N GLN A 37 -8.97 3.60 10.03
CA GLN A 37 -9.87 4.73 9.85
C GLN A 37 -9.55 5.90 10.79
N ASP A 38 -9.24 5.62 12.05
CA ASP A 38 -8.86 6.65 13.02
C ASP A 38 -7.57 7.37 12.60
N GLU A 39 -6.56 6.65 12.07
CA GLU A 39 -5.32 7.23 11.54
C GLU A 39 -5.55 8.12 10.32
N VAL A 40 -6.34 7.64 9.35
CA VAL A 40 -6.72 8.43 8.18
C VAL A 40 -7.49 9.67 8.61
N ARG A 41 -8.46 9.52 9.53
CA ARG A 41 -9.30 10.64 10.00
C ARG A 41 -8.50 11.71 10.71
N ASN A 42 -7.56 11.34 11.58
CA ASN A 42 -6.67 12.27 12.27
C ASN A 42 -5.76 13.02 11.30
N SER A 43 -5.41 12.41 10.16
CA SER A 43 -4.59 13.03 9.12
C SER A 43 -5.39 13.98 8.21
N VAL A 44 -6.72 13.79 8.09
CA VAL A 44 -7.59 14.44 7.10
C VAL A 44 -8.40 15.62 7.65
N GLU A 45 -8.32 15.95 8.95
CA GLU A 45 -9.20 16.86 9.69
C GLU A 45 -9.50 18.24 9.04
N LYS A 46 -8.72 18.70 8.04
CA LYS A 46 -8.91 20.01 7.37
C LYS A 46 -9.01 19.98 5.83
N LYS A 47 -8.60 18.92 5.14
CA LYS A 47 -8.44 18.90 3.65
C LYS A 47 -9.57 18.19 2.89
N GLY A 48 -10.36 17.35 3.55
CA GLY A 48 -11.46 16.60 2.91
C GLY A 48 -11.04 15.48 1.94
N LYS A 49 -9.77 15.45 1.51
CA LYS A 49 -9.16 14.39 0.70
C LYS A 49 -7.69 14.23 1.07
N VAL A 50 -7.20 12.99 1.07
CA VAL A 50 -5.77 12.67 1.25
C VAL A 50 -5.03 12.98 -0.06
N THR A 51 -3.90 13.67 0.05
CA THR A 51 -2.97 13.95 -1.06
C THR A 51 -1.66 13.18 -0.89
N GLU A 52 -0.84 13.11 -1.95
CA GLU A 52 0.43 12.38 -1.94
C GLU A 52 1.37 12.86 -0.81
N ASP A 53 1.38 14.16 -0.52
CA ASP A 53 2.17 14.75 0.57
C ASP A 53 1.78 14.25 1.98
N ASP A 54 0.56 13.73 2.13
CA ASP A 54 0.05 13.22 3.41
C ASP A 54 0.38 11.72 3.60
N ILE A 55 0.86 11.03 2.55
CA ILE A 55 1.12 9.58 2.55
C ILE A 55 2.25 9.20 3.52
N ASP A 56 3.31 10.02 3.60
CA ASP A 56 4.46 9.76 4.47
C ASP A 56 4.09 9.66 5.97
N GLN A 57 2.90 10.15 6.35
CA GLN A 57 2.39 10.15 7.73
C GLN A 57 1.57 8.89 8.06
N LEU A 58 1.17 8.09 7.06
CA LEU A 58 0.31 6.92 7.20
C LEU A 58 1.13 5.63 7.36
N GLN A 59 1.65 5.40 8.56
CA GLN A 59 2.56 4.27 8.81
C GLN A 59 1.83 2.92 8.96
N TYR A 60 0.56 2.93 9.35
CA TYR A 60 -0.19 1.72 9.66
C TYR A 60 -0.82 1.04 8.43
N LEU A 61 -0.75 1.68 7.26
CA LEU A 61 -1.33 1.14 6.01
C LEU A 61 -0.45 0.10 5.29
N LYS A 62 0.75 -0.22 5.80
CA LYS A 62 1.70 -1.15 5.16
C LYS A 62 1.30 -2.62 5.38
N LEU A 63 1.20 -3.39 4.29
CA LEU A 63 0.43 -4.65 4.19
C LEU A 63 1.28 -5.93 4.02
N ASP A 64 0.78 -7.05 4.57
CA ASP A 64 1.28 -8.43 4.40
C ASP A 64 0.15 -9.37 3.84
N PRO A 65 0.45 -10.37 2.97
CA PRO A 65 -0.53 -11.21 2.27
C PRO A 65 -1.30 -12.34 3.00
N GLU A 66 -0.93 -12.77 4.21
CA GLU A 66 -1.59 -13.94 4.89
C GLU A 66 -2.39 -13.58 6.15
N GLU A 67 -1.94 -12.60 6.92
CA GLU A 67 -2.68 -11.98 8.02
C GLU A 67 -2.42 -10.47 8.02
N PHE A 68 -3.47 -9.66 8.15
CA PHE A 68 -3.31 -8.21 8.26
C PHE A 68 -2.71 -7.88 9.63
N PHE A 69 -1.38 -7.77 9.70
CA PHE A 69 -0.61 -7.41 10.89
C PHE A 69 0.36 -6.26 10.60
N PRO A 70 -0.14 -5.02 10.42
CA PRO A 70 0.70 -3.86 10.07
C PRO A 70 1.71 -3.52 11.15
N GLU A 71 1.41 -3.86 12.41
CA GLU A 71 2.33 -3.65 13.53
C GLU A 71 3.71 -4.31 13.31
N ARG A 72 3.85 -5.32 12.42
CA ARG A 72 5.17 -5.91 12.10
C ARG A 72 6.12 -4.97 11.37
N PHE A 73 5.59 -3.96 10.69
CA PHE A 73 6.36 -2.99 9.92
C PHE A 73 6.59 -1.67 10.68
N VAL A 74 5.84 -1.46 11.77
CA VAL A 74 6.03 -0.30 12.66
C VAL A 74 7.34 -0.46 13.42
N ASN A 75 8.24 0.52 13.33
CA ASN A 75 9.59 0.48 13.92
C ASN A 75 10.47 -0.71 13.47
N ASN A 76 10.20 -1.27 12.29
CA ASN A 76 11.02 -2.33 11.70
C ASN A 76 11.82 -1.79 10.52
N SER A 77 13.04 -2.31 10.30
CA SER A 77 13.90 -1.92 9.19
C SER A 77 13.66 -2.74 7.90
N ILE A 78 12.74 -3.70 7.93
CA ILE A 78 12.39 -4.52 6.76
C ILE A 78 11.59 -3.67 5.76
N ASP A 79 12.07 -3.61 4.50
CA ASP A 79 11.39 -2.91 3.42
C ASP A 79 11.28 -3.76 2.13
N PHE A 80 10.45 -3.28 1.19
CA PHE A 80 10.25 -3.92 -0.11
C PHE A 80 11.27 -3.45 -1.17
N LYS A 81 12.32 -2.71 -0.81
CA LYS A 81 13.30 -2.14 -1.76
C LYS A 81 14.27 -3.20 -2.32
N GLY A 82 14.03 -4.47 -2.02
CA GLY A 82 14.79 -5.61 -2.53
C GLY A 82 16.12 -5.87 -1.81
N GLN A 83 16.38 -5.19 -0.68
CA GLN A 83 17.52 -5.47 0.20
C GLN A 83 17.17 -6.52 1.27
N ASN A 84 15.88 -6.61 1.64
CA ASN A 84 15.36 -7.62 2.53
C ASN A 84 14.71 -8.74 1.72
N PHE A 85 15.34 -9.91 1.70
CA PHE A 85 14.84 -11.07 0.95
C PHE A 85 13.61 -11.73 1.58
N GLU A 86 13.31 -11.33 2.82
CA GLU A 86 12.07 -11.66 3.52
C GLU A 86 10.86 -10.89 2.96
N TYR A 87 11.07 -9.81 2.19
CA TYR A 87 10.00 -8.98 1.64
C TYR A 87 10.28 -8.53 0.19
N LEU A 88 9.78 -9.33 -0.76
CA LEU A 88 10.10 -9.19 -2.20
C LEU A 88 8.87 -8.87 -3.08
N SER A 89 7.87 -8.14 -2.57
CA SER A 89 6.64 -7.82 -3.31
C SER A 89 6.88 -7.11 -4.65
N PHE A 90 7.96 -6.36 -4.77
CA PHE A 90 8.40 -5.69 -6.00
C PHE A 90 9.64 -6.34 -6.64
N GLY A 91 10.04 -7.53 -6.19
CA GLY A 91 11.25 -8.20 -6.62
C GLY A 91 12.54 -7.54 -6.10
N SER A 92 13.69 -8.01 -6.62
CA SER A 92 15.03 -7.50 -6.26
C SER A 92 15.99 -7.59 -7.45
N GLY A 93 17.10 -6.85 -7.37
CA GLY A 93 18.18 -6.87 -8.36
C GLY A 93 17.81 -6.20 -9.69
N ARG A 94 18.43 -6.66 -10.79
CA ARG A 94 18.30 -6.04 -12.14
C ARG A 94 16.89 -6.11 -12.75
N ARG A 95 15.97 -6.85 -12.12
CA ARG A 95 14.59 -7.04 -12.56
C ARG A 95 13.59 -6.60 -11.49
N SER A 96 14.01 -5.76 -10.54
CA SER A 96 13.08 -5.11 -9.60
C SER A 96 12.04 -4.31 -10.38
N CYS A 97 10.82 -4.26 -9.85
CA CYS A 97 9.72 -3.56 -10.47
C CYS A 97 10.09 -2.08 -10.68
N PRO A 98 10.05 -1.56 -11.92
CA PRO A 98 10.29 -0.14 -12.16
C PRO A 98 9.13 0.73 -11.65
N GLY A 99 7.96 0.13 -11.39
CA GLY A 99 6.74 0.79 -10.94
C GLY A 99 6.53 0.78 -9.42
N THR A 100 7.53 0.43 -8.60
CA THR A 100 7.38 0.33 -7.14
C THR A 100 6.78 1.57 -6.50
N HIS A 101 7.32 2.75 -6.82
CA HIS A 101 6.86 4.01 -6.25
C HIS A 101 5.40 4.32 -6.64
N MET A 102 5.10 4.17 -7.94
CA MET A 102 3.74 4.36 -8.46
C MET A 102 2.75 3.38 -7.83
N GLY A 103 3.12 2.10 -7.71
CA GLY A 103 2.28 1.07 -7.09
C GLY A 103 1.99 1.35 -5.63
N MET A 104 3.00 1.76 -4.85
CA MET A 104 2.83 2.13 -3.45
C MET A 104 1.89 3.33 -3.28
N ILE A 105 2.15 4.43 -3.98
CA ILE A 105 1.29 5.62 -3.91
C ILE A 105 -0.14 5.30 -4.33
N MET A 106 -0.34 4.53 -5.40
CA MET A 106 -1.69 4.16 -5.85
C MET A 106 -2.45 3.37 -4.78
N VAL A 107 -1.81 2.40 -4.13
CA VAL A 107 -2.45 1.59 -3.09
C VAL A 107 -2.71 2.43 -1.84
N GLU A 108 -1.73 3.19 -1.36
CA GLU A 108 -1.84 4.03 -0.16
C GLU A 108 -2.90 5.11 -0.33
N LEU A 109 -2.88 5.83 -1.46
CA LEU A 109 -3.86 6.86 -1.77
C LEU A 109 -5.27 6.30 -1.97
N ALA A 110 -5.38 5.13 -2.63
CA ALA A 110 -6.69 4.48 -2.81
C ALA A 110 -7.28 4.08 -1.46
N LEU A 111 -6.51 3.39 -0.62
CA LEU A 111 -6.96 2.97 0.70
C LEU A 111 -7.26 4.16 1.61
N ALA A 112 -6.41 5.16 1.65
CA ALA A 112 -6.59 6.34 2.49
C ALA A 112 -7.81 7.21 2.09
N ASN A 113 -8.27 7.14 0.84
CA ASN A 113 -9.50 7.81 0.41
C ASN A 113 -10.74 6.91 0.48
N LEU A 114 -10.57 5.59 0.66
CA LEU A 114 -11.66 4.62 0.82
C LEU A 114 -12.04 4.37 2.28
N LEU A 115 -11.11 4.61 3.22
CA LEU A 115 -11.26 4.39 4.66
C LEU A 115 -11.75 5.64 5.39
#